data_AF-A0A8T0KTI6-F1
#
_entry.id   AF-A0A8T0KTI6-F1
#
_cell.length_a   1.000
_cell.length_b   1.000
_cell.length_c   1.000
_cell.angle_alpha   90.00
_cell.angle_beta   90.00
_cell.angle_gamma   90.00
#
_symmetry.space_group_name_H-M   'P 1'
#
loop_
_entity.id
_entity.type
_entity.pdbx_description
1 polymer ?
#
loop_
_entity_poly.entity_id
_entity_poly.type
_entity_poly.pdbx_seq_one_letter_code
_entity_poly.pdbx_strand_id
1 'polypeptide(L)'
;MAIAAVRNNIITYVTNDMHFPLSKAANVVTNFVGTIFLLALLGGYLSDSHLGSFWTMLIFGFLELFGFILLSVQAHVPQLKPTSCNLLTDGEHCVEAKGFKAAIFFVIGVISVILILGSEKVKVAECKAANGGIEYTAINCRKHSAVLTDFGGVGDGVTSNTKAFRNAISNLSHYASDGGAQLIVPPGKWLTGPFNLTSHFTLFLHNKALILASQNESEWPHLPVLPSYGRGRDAPHGRFGSLIFGTNLTDVVITGFLYILSNIIMQGLTINAPINSPNTDGIDPDSCTNVRIEDCYIVSGDDCVSIKSGWDEYGIKFAMPSQHIVIKRFTCVSPDSTMIALGSEMSGGISDVRAEDLTAINTESAIRIKTAVGRGGYVKDIFVKGMNLTTMKYVFWMTGAYKSHPDPNYDPKALPNITGINYRDVVATQVMMSARLQGISNNPFTNICISNVTIQFNEKPKKHQWNCTDVSGVTNKVTPPPCESLPEKEQLQCPFPTNSLPIESVKLKSCSTNAFF
;
A
#
# COMPACT_ATOMS: atom_id res chain seq x y z
N MET A 1 -4.04 15.97 -21.53
CA MET A 1 -3.50 16.75 -22.68
C MET A 1 -4.46 16.80 -23.88
N ALA A 2 -4.96 15.68 -24.41
CA ALA A 2 -5.76 15.66 -25.65
C ALA A 2 -7.00 16.59 -25.67
N ILE A 3 -7.76 16.69 -24.57
CA ILE A 3 -8.92 17.60 -24.46
C ILE A 3 -8.55 19.06 -24.79
N ALA A 4 -7.38 19.54 -24.37
CA ALA A 4 -6.94 20.92 -24.64
C ALA A 4 -6.63 21.16 -26.13
N ALA A 5 -6.06 20.16 -26.82
CA ALA A 5 -5.79 20.24 -28.26
C ALA A 5 -7.11 20.26 -29.07
N VAL A 6 -8.05 19.37 -28.72
CA VAL A 6 -9.39 19.34 -29.33
C VAL A 6 -10.14 20.66 -29.09
N ARG A 7 -10.09 21.20 -27.87
CA ARG A 7 -10.71 22.49 -27.51
C ARG A 7 -10.25 23.62 -28.43
N ASN A 8 -8.94 23.73 -28.66
CA ASN A 8 -8.38 24.80 -29.49
C ASN A 8 -8.78 24.62 -30.96
N ASN A 9 -8.68 23.39 -31.51
CA ASN A 9 -9.08 23.11 -32.89
C ASN A 9 -10.57 23.40 -33.15
N ILE A 10 -11.44 23.08 -32.18
CA ILE A 10 -12.87 23.40 -32.27
C ILE A 10 -13.12 24.91 -32.25
N ILE A 11 -12.45 25.68 -31.37
CA ILE A 11 -12.55 27.15 -31.39
C ILE A 11 -12.18 27.69 -32.78
N THR A 12 -11.04 27.25 -33.33
CA THR A 12 -10.57 27.68 -34.66
C THR A 12 -11.59 27.35 -35.75
N TYR A 13 -12.13 26.13 -35.80
CA TYR A 13 -13.13 25.74 -36.79
C TYR A 13 -14.45 26.52 -36.64
N VAL A 14 -14.96 26.68 -35.42
CA VAL A 14 -16.25 27.34 -35.17
C VAL A 14 -16.19 28.84 -35.43
N THR A 15 -15.04 29.48 -35.19
CA THR A 15 -14.82 30.88 -35.55
C THR A 15 -14.56 31.03 -37.06
N ASN A 16 -13.62 30.28 -37.64
CA ASN A 16 -13.15 30.54 -39.02
C ASN A 16 -14.03 29.91 -40.11
N ASP A 17 -14.50 28.67 -39.94
CA ASP A 17 -15.28 27.95 -40.96
C ASP A 17 -16.80 28.12 -40.79
N MET A 18 -17.28 28.40 -39.56
CA MET A 18 -18.72 28.54 -39.26
C MET A 18 -19.16 29.98 -38.96
N HIS A 19 -18.21 30.92 -38.94
CA HIS A 19 -18.38 32.36 -38.68
C HIS A 19 -19.13 32.70 -37.38
N PHE A 20 -18.99 31.89 -36.32
CA PHE A 20 -19.60 32.24 -35.03
C PHE A 20 -18.79 33.34 -34.33
N PRO A 21 -19.46 34.36 -33.75
CA PRO A 21 -18.81 35.35 -32.89
C PRO A 21 -18.04 34.67 -31.75
N LEU A 22 -16.90 35.26 -31.35
CA LEU A 22 -16.00 34.65 -30.35
C LEU A 22 -16.70 34.27 -29.03
N SER A 23 -17.65 35.09 -28.57
CA SER A 23 -18.50 34.81 -27.40
C SER A 23 -19.39 33.59 -27.59
N LYS A 24 -19.97 33.43 -28.79
CA LYS A 24 -20.79 32.25 -29.14
C LYS A 24 -19.90 31.01 -29.26
N ALA A 25 -18.78 31.10 -29.95
CA ALA A 25 -17.81 30.01 -30.08
C ALA A 25 -17.32 29.50 -28.71
N ALA A 26 -16.96 30.42 -27.79
CA ALA A 26 -16.59 30.08 -26.42
C ALA A 26 -17.71 29.37 -25.64
N ASN A 27 -18.96 29.83 -25.77
CA ASN A 27 -20.12 29.17 -25.16
C ASN A 27 -20.35 27.76 -25.72
N VAL A 28 -20.27 27.54 -27.04
CA VAL A 28 -20.46 26.19 -27.60
C VAL A 28 -19.35 25.25 -27.14
N VAL A 29 -18.10 25.72 -27.10
CA VAL A 29 -16.95 24.93 -26.62
C VAL A 29 -17.05 24.63 -25.12
N THR A 30 -17.60 25.54 -24.32
CA THR A 30 -17.86 25.31 -22.89
C THR A 30 -18.95 24.27 -22.68
N ASN A 31 -20.08 24.39 -23.41
CA ASN A 31 -21.18 23.41 -23.35
C ASN A 31 -20.73 22.02 -23.82
N PHE A 32 -19.91 21.96 -24.87
CA PHE A 32 -19.29 20.73 -25.38
C PHE A 32 -18.43 20.05 -24.30
N VAL A 33 -17.49 20.77 -23.67
CA VAL A 33 -16.64 20.23 -22.59
C VAL A 33 -17.48 19.78 -21.39
N GLY A 34 -18.48 20.56 -20.97
CA GLY A 34 -19.38 20.17 -19.87
C GLY A 34 -20.20 18.91 -20.17
N THR A 35 -20.66 18.75 -21.41
CA THR A 35 -21.43 17.58 -21.86
C THR A 35 -20.59 16.30 -21.84
N ILE A 36 -19.31 16.37 -22.23
CA ILE A 36 -18.36 15.25 -22.15
C ILE A 36 -18.24 14.74 -20.71
N PHE A 37 -18.05 15.64 -19.73
CA PHE A 37 -17.94 15.22 -18.32
C PHE A 37 -19.22 14.58 -17.78
N LEU A 38 -20.40 15.11 -18.11
CA LEU A 38 -21.68 14.52 -17.69
C LEU A 38 -21.93 13.14 -18.32
N LEU A 39 -21.56 12.94 -19.58
CA LEU A 39 -21.75 11.65 -20.27
C LEU A 39 -20.70 10.61 -19.88
N ALA A 40 -19.49 11.02 -19.46
CA ALA A 40 -18.53 10.14 -18.83
C ALA A 40 -19.04 9.58 -17.49
N LEU A 41 -19.69 10.42 -16.66
CA LEU A 41 -20.34 9.99 -15.42
C LEU A 41 -21.50 9.02 -15.69
N LEU A 42 -22.31 9.27 -16.71
CA LEU A 42 -23.37 8.35 -17.13
C LEU A 42 -22.81 7.01 -17.64
N GLY A 43 -21.72 7.04 -18.43
CA GLY A 43 -21.03 5.83 -18.90
C GLY A 43 -20.49 4.99 -17.74
N GLY A 44 -19.84 5.62 -16.75
CA GLY A 44 -19.41 4.94 -15.52
C GLY A 44 -20.58 4.30 -14.77
N TYR A 45 -21.66 5.05 -14.55
CA TYR A 45 -22.86 4.52 -13.89
C TYR A 45 -23.47 3.32 -14.62
N LEU A 46 -23.57 3.37 -15.96
CA LEU A 46 -24.10 2.27 -16.78
C LEU A 46 -23.18 1.05 -16.80
N SER A 47 -21.85 1.27 -16.86
CA SER A 47 -20.84 0.21 -16.72
C SER A 47 -21.00 -0.53 -15.40
N ASP A 48 -21.09 0.20 -14.30
CA ASP A 48 -21.07 -0.37 -12.95
C ASP A 48 -22.43 -0.97 -12.53
N SER A 49 -23.54 -0.44 -13.06
CA SER A 49 -24.90 -0.82 -12.62
C SER A 49 -25.60 -1.83 -13.53
N HIS A 50 -25.35 -1.83 -14.85
CA HIS A 50 -26.26 -2.49 -15.80
C HIS A 50 -25.60 -3.22 -16.98
N LEU A 51 -24.56 -2.65 -17.60
CA LEU A 51 -24.03 -3.13 -18.89
C LEU A 51 -22.66 -3.80 -18.80
N GLY A 52 -21.90 -3.53 -17.73
CA GLY A 52 -20.50 -3.91 -17.64
C GLY A 52 -19.60 -3.09 -18.57
N SER A 53 -18.29 -3.14 -18.31
CA SER A 53 -17.30 -2.33 -19.02
C SER A 53 -17.26 -2.62 -20.54
N PHE A 54 -17.32 -3.89 -20.95
CA PHE A 54 -17.21 -4.28 -22.36
C PHE A 54 -18.34 -3.69 -23.23
N TRP A 55 -19.60 -3.90 -22.86
CA TRP A 55 -20.73 -3.39 -23.65
C TRP A 55 -20.81 -1.87 -23.60
N THR A 56 -20.46 -1.25 -22.47
CA THR A 56 -20.37 0.21 -22.35
C THR A 56 -19.30 0.76 -23.29
N MET A 57 -18.09 0.20 -23.31
CA MET A 57 -17.03 0.59 -24.24
C MET A 57 -17.44 0.40 -25.71
N LEU A 58 -18.11 -0.71 -26.03
CA LEU A 58 -18.55 -0.99 -27.40
C LEU A 58 -19.63 -0.01 -27.87
N ILE A 59 -20.68 0.22 -27.07
CA ILE A 59 -21.76 1.15 -27.40
C ILE A 59 -21.24 2.59 -27.53
N PHE A 60 -20.49 3.08 -26.53
CA PHE A 60 -19.99 4.44 -26.53
C PHE A 60 -18.88 4.65 -27.58
N GLY A 61 -18.07 3.63 -27.88
CA GLY A 61 -17.06 3.67 -28.95
C GLY A 61 -17.68 3.77 -30.35
N PHE A 62 -18.81 3.10 -30.61
CA PHE A 62 -19.56 3.28 -31.86
C PHE A 62 -20.19 4.69 -31.95
N LEU A 63 -20.70 5.24 -30.85
CA LEU A 63 -21.22 6.61 -30.79
C LEU A 63 -20.12 7.66 -31.04
N GLU A 64 -18.92 7.46 -30.49
CA GLU A 64 -17.75 8.30 -30.77
C GLU A 64 -17.35 8.28 -32.25
N LEU A 65 -17.12 7.08 -32.80
CA LEU A 65 -16.73 6.92 -34.20
C LEU A 65 -17.75 7.56 -35.16
N PHE A 66 -19.04 7.41 -34.87
CA PHE A 66 -20.12 7.89 -35.72
C PHE A 66 -20.08 9.41 -35.98
N GLY A 67 -19.81 10.23 -34.97
CA GLY A 67 -19.72 11.69 -35.17
C GLY A 67 -18.33 12.28 -35.27
N PHE A 68 -17.25 11.53 -35.04
CA PHE A 68 -15.99 11.88 -35.70
C PHE A 68 -16.13 11.81 -37.22
N ILE A 69 -16.85 10.81 -37.75
CA ILE A 69 -17.21 10.74 -39.17
C ILE A 69 -18.06 11.96 -39.56
N LEU A 70 -19.10 12.32 -38.79
CA LEU A 70 -19.99 13.43 -39.16
C LEU A 70 -19.34 14.83 -39.02
N LEU A 71 -18.47 15.05 -38.03
CA LEU A 71 -17.63 16.25 -37.96
C LEU A 71 -16.68 16.32 -39.16
N SER A 72 -16.07 15.19 -39.55
CA SER A 72 -15.19 15.13 -40.73
C SER A 72 -15.97 15.43 -42.02
N VAL A 73 -17.19 14.89 -42.17
CA VAL A 73 -18.09 15.19 -43.29
C VAL A 73 -18.47 16.67 -43.33
N GLN A 74 -18.83 17.27 -42.18
CA GLN A 74 -19.17 18.70 -42.11
C GLN A 74 -17.97 19.61 -42.46
N ALA A 75 -16.76 19.23 -42.04
CA ALA A 75 -15.55 20.00 -42.34
C ALA A 75 -15.18 19.99 -43.84
N HIS A 76 -15.41 18.86 -44.53
CA HIS A 76 -14.99 18.64 -45.91
C HIS A 76 -16.06 18.86 -46.97
N VAL A 77 -17.36 18.79 -46.64
CA VAL A 77 -18.46 19.01 -47.61
C VAL A 77 -18.85 20.50 -47.63
N PRO A 78 -18.58 21.26 -48.72
CA PRO A 78 -18.82 22.70 -48.74
C PRO A 78 -20.28 23.09 -48.56
N GLN A 79 -21.21 22.23 -48.99
CA GLN A 79 -22.66 22.46 -48.86
C GLN A 79 -23.12 22.56 -47.39
N LEU A 80 -22.39 21.94 -46.46
CA LEU A 80 -22.69 21.95 -45.02
C LEU A 80 -22.12 23.17 -44.29
N LYS A 81 -21.20 23.92 -44.92
CA LYS A 81 -20.62 25.15 -44.38
C LYS A 81 -21.33 26.40 -44.91
N PRO A 82 -21.20 27.58 -44.28
CA PRO A 82 -21.47 28.87 -44.91
C PRO A 82 -20.58 29.10 -46.14
N THR A 83 -20.94 30.06 -47.00
CA THR A 83 -20.07 30.51 -48.09
C THR A 83 -18.80 31.13 -47.49
N SER A 84 -17.61 30.69 -47.94
CA SER A 84 -16.32 31.15 -47.43
C SER A 84 -16.22 32.68 -47.42
N CYS A 85 -15.83 33.24 -46.27
CA CYS A 85 -15.71 34.67 -46.04
C CYS A 85 -14.46 34.94 -45.19
N ASN A 86 -13.76 36.04 -45.44
CA ASN A 86 -12.58 36.39 -44.65
C ASN A 86 -12.97 37.36 -43.53
N LEU A 87 -13.06 36.85 -42.30
CA LEU A 87 -13.42 37.61 -41.09
C LEU A 87 -12.57 38.87 -40.83
N LEU A 88 -11.38 38.97 -41.42
CA LEU A 88 -10.49 40.14 -41.28
C LEU A 88 -10.72 41.24 -42.33
N THR A 89 -11.40 40.95 -43.45
CA THR A 89 -11.65 41.91 -44.54
C THR A 89 -13.14 42.17 -44.79
N ASP A 90 -13.99 41.17 -44.60
CA ASP A 90 -15.41 41.17 -45.00
C ASP A 90 -16.35 41.00 -43.78
N GLY A 91 -15.91 41.44 -42.60
CA GLY A 91 -16.52 41.12 -41.31
C GLY A 91 -18.01 41.50 -41.15
N GLU A 92 -18.52 42.47 -41.90
CA GLU A 92 -19.95 42.84 -41.92
C GLU A 92 -20.80 42.02 -42.92
N HIS A 93 -20.17 41.23 -43.80
CA HIS A 93 -20.83 40.46 -44.85
C HIS A 93 -20.76 38.93 -44.66
N CYS A 94 -19.99 38.43 -43.69
CA CYS A 94 -19.92 37.01 -43.40
C CYS A 94 -21.25 36.49 -42.80
N VAL A 95 -21.96 35.62 -43.53
CA VAL A 95 -23.19 34.99 -43.04
C VAL A 95 -22.85 33.88 -42.04
N GLU A 96 -23.29 34.05 -40.79
CA GLU A 96 -23.24 33.05 -39.72
C GLU A 96 -24.00 31.77 -40.10
N ALA A 97 -23.48 30.58 -39.74
CA ALA A 97 -24.22 29.34 -39.90
C ALA A 97 -25.54 29.36 -39.07
N LYS A 98 -26.68 29.18 -39.75
CA LYS A 98 -28.03 29.15 -39.16
C LYS A 98 -28.79 27.88 -39.56
N GLY A 99 -29.81 27.53 -38.77
CA GLY A 99 -30.67 26.35 -39.02
C GLY A 99 -29.89 25.03 -39.01
N PHE A 100 -30.19 24.15 -39.97
CA PHE A 100 -29.62 22.80 -40.05
C PHE A 100 -28.07 22.77 -40.06
N LYS A 101 -27.42 23.78 -40.67
CA LYS A 101 -25.95 23.92 -40.70
C LYS A 101 -25.34 24.16 -39.31
N ALA A 102 -26.07 24.80 -38.39
CA ALA A 102 -25.66 24.93 -36.99
C ALA A 102 -26.12 23.73 -36.13
N ALA A 103 -27.22 23.08 -36.51
CA ALA A 103 -27.77 21.95 -35.77
C ALA A 103 -26.91 20.68 -35.86
N ILE A 104 -26.28 20.38 -37.01
CA ILE A 104 -25.35 19.23 -37.14
C ILE A 104 -24.19 19.38 -36.13
N PHE A 105 -23.62 20.58 -36.02
CA PHE A 105 -22.55 20.85 -35.06
C PHE A 105 -22.98 20.61 -33.61
N PHE A 106 -24.21 21.01 -33.23
CA PHE A 106 -24.72 20.90 -31.86
C PHE A 106 -25.30 19.52 -31.48
N VAL A 107 -25.99 18.85 -32.40
CA VAL A 107 -26.76 17.62 -32.13
C VAL A 107 -25.95 16.37 -32.46
N ILE A 108 -25.00 16.45 -33.39
CA ILE A 108 -24.26 15.29 -33.89
C ILE A 108 -22.77 15.35 -33.49
N GLY A 109 -22.16 16.53 -33.56
CA GLY A 109 -20.77 16.73 -33.12
C GLY A 109 -20.57 16.58 -31.60
N VAL A 110 -21.48 17.11 -30.79
CA VAL A 110 -21.40 17.06 -29.31
C VAL A 110 -21.63 15.66 -28.75
N ILE A 111 -22.45 14.84 -29.41
CA ILE A 111 -22.75 13.45 -28.99
C ILE A 111 -21.58 12.49 -29.28
N SER A 112 -20.54 12.92 -30.00
CA SER A 112 -19.59 11.98 -30.61
C SER A 112 -18.11 12.29 -30.38
N VAL A 113 -17.80 13.26 -29.53
CA VAL A 113 -16.43 13.43 -28.98
C VAL A 113 -16.44 13.10 -27.48
N ILE A 114 -17.24 12.09 -27.11
CA ILE A 114 -17.53 11.71 -25.72
C ILE A 114 -16.35 10.96 -25.06
N LEU A 115 -15.42 10.36 -25.81
CA LEU A 115 -14.54 9.31 -25.28
C LEU A 115 -13.02 9.57 -25.31
N ILE A 116 -12.60 10.83 -25.18
CA ILE A 116 -11.20 11.13 -24.86
C ILE A 116 -10.98 11.14 -23.33
N LEU A 117 -10.66 9.94 -22.82
CA LEU A 117 -10.08 9.56 -21.50
C LEU A 117 -10.88 8.51 -20.69
N GLY A 118 -11.13 7.35 -21.31
CA GLY A 118 -11.50 6.10 -20.61
C GLY A 118 -10.45 4.99 -20.71
N SER A 119 -9.27 5.27 -21.28
CA SER A 119 -8.29 4.27 -21.70
C SER A 119 -6.85 4.60 -21.29
N GLU A 120 -6.61 4.68 -19.98
CA GLU A 120 -5.36 4.13 -19.45
C GLU A 120 -5.54 2.64 -19.12
N LYS A 121 -4.44 1.88 -19.26
CA LYS A 121 -4.47 0.43 -19.45
C LYS A 121 -4.88 -0.33 -18.18
N VAL A 122 -6.16 -0.71 -18.06
CA VAL A 122 -6.53 -1.84 -17.21
C VAL A 122 -6.51 -3.11 -18.05
N LYS A 123 -5.54 -4.00 -17.78
CA LYS A 123 -5.63 -5.41 -18.21
C LYS A 123 -6.74 -6.09 -17.39
N VAL A 124 -7.98 -5.98 -17.82
CA VAL A 124 -9.04 -6.87 -17.34
C VAL A 124 -8.89 -8.19 -18.09
N ALA A 125 -8.71 -9.28 -17.36
CA ALA A 125 -8.67 -10.62 -17.94
C ALA A 125 -10.01 -10.92 -18.64
N GLU A 126 -9.96 -11.70 -19.73
CA GLU A 126 -11.19 -12.27 -20.30
C GLU A 126 -11.86 -13.16 -19.25
N CYS A 127 -12.94 -12.70 -18.63
CA CYS A 127 -13.91 -13.58 -17.99
C CYS A 127 -14.67 -14.35 -19.08
N LYS A 128 -14.00 -15.36 -19.67
CA LYS A 128 -14.72 -16.52 -20.18
C LYS A 128 -15.53 -17.10 -19.01
N ALA A 129 -16.71 -17.64 -19.31
CA ALA A 129 -17.43 -18.47 -18.36
C ALA A 129 -16.61 -19.76 -18.12
N ALA A 130 -15.65 -19.67 -17.20
CA ALA A 130 -14.89 -20.80 -16.73
C ALA A 130 -15.80 -21.70 -15.88
N ASN A 131 -15.69 -23.01 -16.07
CA ASN A 131 -16.39 -23.97 -15.23
C ASN A 131 -15.89 -23.88 -13.78
N GLY A 132 -16.61 -23.14 -12.94
CA GLY A 132 -16.83 -23.49 -11.53
C GLY A 132 -15.60 -23.66 -10.64
N GLY A 133 -14.58 -22.81 -10.78
CA GLY A 133 -13.39 -22.87 -9.92
C GLY A 133 -12.85 -21.49 -9.53
N ILE A 134 -12.40 -21.38 -8.28
CA ILE A 134 -11.68 -20.21 -7.76
C ILE A 134 -10.19 -20.40 -8.04
N GLU A 135 -9.58 -19.49 -8.80
CA GLU A 135 -8.13 -19.40 -8.95
C GLU A 135 -7.51 -18.55 -7.82
N TYR A 136 -6.40 -19.04 -7.25
CA TYR A 136 -5.64 -18.38 -6.19
C TYR A 136 -4.14 -18.72 -6.27
N THR A 137 -3.30 -17.93 -5.60
CA THR A 137 -1.85 -18.14 -5.56
C THR A 137 -1.37 -18.70 -4.22
N ALA A 138 -0.66 -19.84 -4.20
CA ALA A 138 -0.14 -20.43 -2.96
C ALA A 138 1.25 -21.08 -3.15
N ILE A 139 2.01 -21.26 -2.05
CA ILE A 139 3.33 -21.94 -2.05
C ILE A 139 3.20 -23.36 -2.61
N ASN A 140 2.22 -24.08 -2.10
CA ASN A 140 1.73 -25.35 -2.63
C ASN A 140 0.21 -25.25 -2.71
N CYS A 141 -0.38 -25.77 -3.78
CA CYS A 141 -1.82 -25.92 -3.87
C CYS A 141 -2.25 -26.91 -2.80
N ARG A 142 -3.04 -26.46 -1.83
CA ARG A 142 -3.50 -27.30 -0.72
C ARG A 142 -4.48 -28.31 -1.29
N LYS A 143 -4.25 -29.60 -1.00
CA LYS A 143 -5.12 -30.71 -1.39
C LYS A 143 -6.51 -30.60 -0.76
N HIS A 144 -6.57 -29.99 0.42
CA HIS A 144 -7.78 -29.79 1.20
C HIS A 144 -8.13 -28.30 1.21
N SER A 145 -9.38 -27.98 0.88
CA SER A 145 -9.91 -26.61 0.94
C SER A 145 -11.35 -26.63 1.44
N ALA A 146 -11.74 -25.65 2.24
CA ALA A 146 -13.13 -25.43 2.62
C ALA A 146 -13.46 -23.93 2.62
N VAL A 147 -14.74 -23.59 2.50
CA VAL A 147 -15.24 -22.21 2.50
C VAL A 147 -15.76 -21.86 3.88
N LEU A 148 -15.60 -20.60 4.32
CA LEU A 148 -16.04 -20.16 5.65
C LEU A 148 -17.55 -20.34 5.88
N THR A 149 -18.36 -20.30 4.82
CA THR A 149 -19.80 -20.61 4.82
C THR A 149 -20.10 -22.05 5.24
N ASP A 150 -19.22 -23.01 4.93
CA ASP A 150 -19.37 -24.43 5.29
C ASP A 150 -19.36 -24.63 6.81
N PHE A 151 -18.78 -23.68 7.55
CA PHE A 151 -18.72 -23.64 9.01
C PHE A 151 -19.76 -22.69 9.64
N GLY A 152 -20.76 -22.27 8.86
CA GLY A 152 -21.84 -21.39 9.29
C GLY A 152 -21.48 -19.89 9.30
N GLY A 153 -20.45 -19.49 8.53
CA GLY A 153 -20.12 -18.07 8.37
C GLY A 153 -21.17 -17.30 7.56
N VAL A 154 -21.41 -16.04 7.93
CA VAL A 154 -22.34 -15.11 7.27
C VAL A 154 -21.61 -13.79 6.97
N GLY A 155 -21.56 -13.42 5.69
CA GLY A 155 -20.82 -12.26 5.16
C GLY A 155 -21.59 -10.94 5.16
N ASP A 156 -22.47 -10.71 6.12
CA ASP A 156 -23.37 -9.54 6.21
C ASP A 156 -22.74 -8.28 6.85
N GLY A 157 -21.62 -8.44 7.56
CA GLY A 157 -20.93 -7.40 8.33
C GLY A 157 -21.51 -7.14 9.72
N VAL A 158 -22.44 -7.97 10.19
CA VAL A 158 -23.17 -7.82 11.46
C VAL A 158 -23.11 -9.11 12.30
N THR A 159 -23.19 -10.27 11.67
CA THR A 159 -23.10 -11.58 12.32
C THR A 159 -21.66 -11.87 12.75
N SER A 160 -21.45 -12.24 14.02
CA SER A 160 -20.13 -12.68 14.48
C SER A 160 -19.76 -14.05 13.91
N ASN A 161 -18.69 -14.05 13.12
CA ASN A 161 -18.09 -15.20 12.46
C ASN A 161 -16.99 -15.87 13.32
N THR A 162 -16.76 -15.40 14.55
CA THR A 162 -15.70 -15.89 15.45
C THR A 162 -15.75 -17.41 15.64
N LYS A 163 -16.96 -17.98 15.75
CA LYS A 163 -17.15 -19.43 15.85
C LYS A 163 -16.90 -20.15 14.51
N ALA A 164 -17.30 -19.56 13.38
CA ALA A 164 -17.07 -20.12 12.05
C ALA A 164 -15.57 -20.20 11.74
N PHE A 165 -14.80 -19.12 11.96
CA PHE A 165 -13.35 -19.13 11.79
C PHE A 165 -12.66 -20.16 12.69
N ARG A 166 -13.00 -20.22 13.98
CA ARG A 166 -12.40 -21.19 14.93
C ARG A 166 -12.73 -22.64 14.55
N ASN A 167 -13.97 -22.92 14.15
CA ASN A 167 -14.39 -24.25 13.67
C ASN A 167 -13.66 -24.64 12.38
N ALA A 168 -13.57 -23.72 11.42
CA ALA A 168 -12.90 -23.93 10.15
C ALA A 168 -11.42 -24.26 10.33
N ILE A 169 -10.69 -23.44 11.09
CA ILE A 169 -9.25 -23.64 11.32
C ILE A 169 -9.01 -24.92 12.14
N SER A 170 -9.85 -25.22 13.14
CA SER A 170 -9.79 -26.47 13.90
C SER A 170 -9.93 -27.69 12.99
N ASN A 171 -10.98 -27.73 12.15
CA ASN A 171 -11.21 -28.82 11.20
C ASN A 171 -10.06 -28.97 10.20
N LEU A 172 -9.61 -27.86 9.61
CA LEU A 172 -8.57 -27.85 8.58
C LEU A 172 -7.17 -28.17 9.16
N SER A 173 -6.94 -27.96 10.46
CA SER A 173 -5.67 -28.28 11.14
C SER A 173 -5.31 -29.77 11.07
N HIS A 174 -6.31 -30.66 10.97
CA HIS A 174 -6.08 -32.11 10.88
C HIS A 174 -5.31 -32.53 9.61
N TYR A 175 -5.33 -31.70 8.56
CA TYR A 175 -4.63 -31.96 7.31
C TYR A 175 -3.17 -31.48 7.28
N ALA A 176 -2.65 -30.93 8.39
CA ALA A 176 -1.28 -30.43 8.46
C ALA A 176 -0.22 -31.47 8.06
N SER A 177 -0.46 -32.76 8.32
CA SER A 177 0.44 -33.87 7.92
C SER A 177 0.33 -34.29 6.44
N ASP A 178 -0.73 -33.90 5.73
CA ASP A 178 -0.99 -34.23 4.31
C ASP A 178 -0.76 -32.99 3.41
N GLY A 179 0.28 -32.22 3.73
CA GLY A 179 0.64 -31.00 2.99
C GLY A 179 -0.25 -29.79 3.27
N GLY A 180 -1.14 -29.87 4.25
CA GLY A 180 -1.91 -28.73 4.73
C GLY A 180 -3.26 -28.48 4.07
N ALA A 181 -3.88 -27.37 4.47
CA ALA A 181 -5.25 -27.03 4.07
C ALA A 181 -5.46 -25.53 3.84
N GLN A 182 -6.53 -25.21 3.08
CA GLN A 182 -6.96 -23.85 2.77
C GLN A 182 -8.35 -23.54 3.36
N LEU A 183 -8.51 -22.34 3.93
CA LEU A 183 -9.80 -21.74 4.25
C LEU A 183 -10.07 -20.58 3.29
N ILE A 184 -11.20 -20.62 2.59
CA ILE A 184 -11.62 -19.58 1.64
C ILE A 184 -12.65 -18.68 2.33
N VAL A 185 -12.41 -17.38 2.34
CA VAL A 185 -13.34 -16.35 2.79
C VAL A 185 -13.99 -15.72 1.54
N PRO A 186 -15.29 -15.94 1.29
CA PRO A 186 -15.99 -15.41 0.11
C PRO A 186 -16.05 -13.88 0.05
N PRO A 187 -16.49 -13.30 -1.09
CA PRO A 187 -17.00 -11.93 -1.13
C PRO A 187 -18.01 -11.69 0.01
N GLY A 188 -17.86 -10.59 0.75
CA GLY A 188 -18.70 -10.29 1.91
C GLY A 188 -17.97 -9.55 3.02
N LYS A 189 -18.71 -9.16 4.05
CA LYS A 189 -18.19 -8.52 5.25
C LYS A 189 -18.26 -9.49 6.43
N TRP A 190 -17.12 -9.84 7.01
CA TRP A 190 -16.98 -10.93 7.96
C TRP A 190 -16.60 -10.36 9.32
N LEU A 191 -17.59 -9.95 10.11
CA LEU A 191 -17.38 -9.48 11.48
C LEU A 191 -16.87 -10.63 12.35
N THR A 192 -15.75 -10.46 13.04
CA THR A 192 -15.16 -11.48 13.91
C THR A 192 -14.28 -10.86 14.99
N GLY A 193 -14.29 -11.44 16.18
CA GLY A 193 -13.20 -11.32 17.14
C GLY A 193 -12.00 -12.21 16.76
N PRO A 194 -10.96 -12.25 17.60
CA PRO A 194 -9.71 -12.95 17.31
C PRO A 194 -9.84 -14.45 16.98
N PHE A 195 -9.05 -14.87 16.00
CA PHE A 195 -8.82 -16.27 15.65
C PHE A 195 -7.33 -16.59 15.45
N ASN A 196 -6.95 -17.81 15.81
CA ASN A 196 -5.58 -18.29 15.71
C ASN A 196 -5.39 -19.12 14.45
N LEU A 197 -4.30 -18.90 13.72
CA LEU A 197 -3.88 -19.77 12.61
C LEU A 197 -3.19 -21.05 13.13
N THR A 198 -3.01 -22.02 12.23
CA THR A 198 -2.28 -23.29 12.45
C THR A 198 -1.23 -23.47 11.36
N SER A 199 -0.26 -24.38 11.54
CA SER A 199 0.79 -24.67 10.55
C SER A 199 0.23 -25.33 9.28
N HIS A 200 0.97 -25.24 8.17
CA HIS A 200 0.58 -25.77 6.86
C HIS A 200 -0.78 -25.25 6.37
N PHE A 201 -1.07 -23.98 6.61
CA PHE A 201 -2.41 -23.41 6.39
C PHE A 201 -2.41 -22.36 5.27
N THR A 202 -3.56 -22.10 4.66
CA THR A 202 -3.76 -21.01 3.71
C THR A 202 -5.10 -20.34 3.93
N LEU A 203 -5.15 -19.11 4.44
CA LEU A 203 -6.39 -18.33 4.46
C LEU A 203 -6.48 -17.53 3.15
N PHE A 204 -7.48 -17.79 2.33
CA PHE A 204 -7.66 -17.08 1.08
C PHE A 204 -8.80 -16.06 1.19
N LEU A 205 -8.49 -14.77 1.03
CA LEU A 205 -9.48 -13.70 1.00
C LEU A 205 -9.87 -13.42 -0.46
N HIS A 206 -11.06 -13.86 -0.85
CA HIS A 206 -11.55 -13.64 -2.21
C HIS A 206 -11.72 -12.13 -2.51
N ASN A 207 -11.74 -11.74 -3.78
CA ASN A 207 -12.11 -10.37 -4.17
C ASN A 207 -13.43 -9.95 -3.50
N LYS A 208 -13.43 -8.75 -2.89
CA LYS A 208 -14.50 -8.17 -2.06
C LYS A 208 -14.78 -8.88 -0.72
N ALA A 209 -13.88 -9.74 -0.23
CA ALA A 209 -13.89 -10.20 1.16
C ALA A 209 -13.30 -9.10 2.07
N LEU A 210 -13.99 -8.77 3.17
CA LEU A 210 -13.53 -7.82 4.18
C LEU A 210 -13.71 -8.42 5.57
N ILE A 211 -12.61 -8.72 6.27
CA ILE A 211 -12.67 -9.10 7.68
C ILE A 211 -12.83 -7.82 8.52
N LEU A 212 -13.84 -7.79 9.38
CA LEU A 212 -14.12 -6.67 10.29
C LEU A 212 -13.83 -7.09 11.72
N ALA A 213 -12.97 -6.34 12.42
CA ALA A 213 -12.68 -6.58 13.83
C ALA A 213 -13.90 -6.28 14.71
N SER A 214 -14.34 -7.24 15.52
CA SER A 214 -15.45 -7.02 16.45
C SER A 214 -15.12 -5.92 17.45
N GLN A 215 -16.04 -4.97 17.63
CA GLN A 215 -15.93 -3.89 18.63
C GLN A 215 -16.44 -4.34 20.00
N ASN A 216 -16.91 -5.58 20.13
CA ASN A 216 -17.36 -6.17 21.39
C ASN A 216 -16.15 -6.78 22.13
N GLU A 217 -15.69 -6.11 23.20
CA GLU A 217 -14.56 -6.55 24.04
C GLU A 217 -14.69 -8.00 24.50
N SER A 218 -15.91 -8.51 24.77
CA SER A 218 -16.12 -9.89 25.22
C SER A 218 -15.78 -10.98 24.18
N GLU A 219 -15.58 -10.61 22.91
CA GLU A 219 -15.08 -11.55 21.88
C GLU A 219 -13.53 -11.68 21.87
N TRP A 220 -12.82 -10.76 22.54
CA TRP A 220 -11.36 -10.71 22.59
C TRP A 220 -10.85 -11.54 23.77
N PRO A 221 -10.22 -12.71 23.53
CA PRO A 221 -9.75 -13.55 24.62
C PRO A 221 -8.54 -12.90 25.31
N HIS A 222 -8.52 -12.99 26.64
CA HIS A 222 -7.30 -12.76 27.41
C HIS A 222 -6.35 -13.94 27.17
N LEU A 223 -5.20 -13.64 26.56
CA LEU A 223 -4.09 -14.55 26.36
C LEU A 223 -3.07 -14.38 27.49
N PRO A 224 -2.33 -15.45 27.84
CA PRO A 224 -1.20 -15.33 28.76
C PRO A 224 -0.13 -14.38 28.18
N VAL A 225 0.60 -13.78 29.11
CA VAL A 225 1.82 -13.01 28.88
C VAL A 225 2.80 -13.82 28.02
N LEU A 226 3.45 -13.16 27.05
CA LEU A 226 4.47 -13.83 26.21
C LEU A 226 5.73 -14.12 27.04
N PRO A 227 6.28 -15.35 27.02
CA PRO A 227 7.51 -15.69 27.75
C PRO A 227 8.72 -14.82 27.41
N SER A 228 8.74 -14.27 26.20
CA SER A 228 9.78 -13.38 25.66
C SER A 228 9.64 -11.91 26.06
N TYR A 229 8.54 -11.49 26.72
CA TYR A 229 8.26 -10.08 27.04
C TYR A 229 8.27 -9.76 28.53
N GLY A 230 8.17 -10.77 29.40
CA GLY A 230 7.83 -10.55 30.81
C GLY A 230 6.44 -9.93 30.93
N ARG A 231 6.01 -9.60 32.16
CA ARG A 231 4.66 -9.05 32.37
C ARG A 231 4.46 -7.69 31.69
N GLY A 232 5.46 -6.81 31.72
CA GLY A 232 5.45 -5.57 30.96
C GLY A 232 4.21 -4.71 31.17
N ARG A 233 3.56 -4.38 30.05
CA ARG A 233 2.34 -3.57 30.01
C ARG A 233 1.05 -4.42 30.17
N ASP A 234 1.17 -5.74 30.29
CA ASP A 234 0.01 -6.63 30.34
C ASP A 234 -0.73 -6.51 31.67
N ALA A 235 -2.07 -6.57 31.59
CA ALA A 235 -2.95 -6.51 32.74
C ALA A 235 -2.73 -7.73 33.66
N PRO A 236 -3.22 -7.73 34.92
CA PRO A 236 -3.13 -8.88 35.81
C PRO A 236 -3.69 -10.19 35.23
N HIS A 237 -4.62 -10.09 34.27
CA HIS A 237 -5.27 -11.20 33.59
C HIS A 237 -4.65 -11.53 32.22
N GLY A 238 -3.49 -10.92 31.89
CA GLY A 238 -2.81 -11.09 30.60
C GLY A 238 -3.13 -9.97 29.61
N ARG A 239 -3.10 -10.30 28.32
CA ARG A 239 -3.25 -9.37 27.19
C ARG A 239 -4.40 -9.77 26.28
N PHE A 240 -4.97 -8.84 25.53
CA PHE A 240 -5.88 -9.22 24.44
C PHE A 240 -5.11 -9.87 23.28
N GLY A 241 -5.73 -10.82 22.60
CA GLY A 241 -5.18 -11.43 21.38
C GLY A 241 -5.31 -10.51 20.16
N SER A 242 -4.30 -10.53 19.27
CA SER A 242 -4.38 -9.87 17.96
C SER A 242 -5.50 -10.48 17.12
N LEU A 243 -6.14 -9.69 16.24
CA LEU A 243 -7.28 -10.14 15.41
C LEU A 243 -6.99 -11.42 14.63
N ILE A 244 -5.81 -11.48 14.00
CA ILE A 244 -5.24 -12.68 13.42
C ILE A 244 -3.96 -12.96 14.20
N PHE A 245 -3.89 -14.09 14.90
CA PHE A 245 -2.76 -14.45 15.73
C PHE A 245 -2.17 -15.81 15.32
N GLY A 246 -0.87 -15.98 15.56
CA GLY A 246 -0.16 -17.23 15.34
C GLY A 246 1.13 -17.24 16.13
N THR A 247 1.51 -18.38 16.69
CA THR A 247 2.78 -18.56 17.40
C THR A 247 3.35 -19.94 17.08
N ASN A 248 4.67 -20.01 16.90
CA ASN A 248 5.39 -21.23 16.52
C ASN A 248 4.78 -21.93 15.28
N LEU A 249 4.44 -21.15 14.24
CA LEU A 249 3.80 -21.65 13.02
C LEU A 249 4.80 -21.81 11.87
N THR A 250 4.61 -22.86 11.08
CA THR A 250 5.39 -23.12 9.86
C THR A 250 4.49 -23.34 8.66
N ASP A 251 4.98 -22.99 7.47
CA ASP A 251 4.28 -23.05 6.18
C ASP A 251 2.81 -22.58 6.19
N VAL A 252 2.52 -21.43 6.79
CA VAL A 252 1.23 -20.75 6.62
C VAL A 252 1.30 -19.83 5.38
N VAL A 253 0.15 -19.41 4.89
CA VAL A 253 -0.08 -18.35 3.90
C VAL A 253 -1.42 -17.71 4.24
N ILE A 254 -1.57 -16.43 3.96
CA ILE A 254 -2.86 -15.76 3.80
C ILE A 254 -2.68 -15.02 2.46
N THR A 255 -3.66 -15.01 1.57
CA THR A 255 -3.50 -14.53 0.17
C THR A 255 -4.82 -14.21 -0.52
N GLY A 256 -4.79 -13.50 -1.65
CA GLY A 256 -5.96 -13.15 -2.47
C GLY A 256 -6.01 -11.65 -2.76
N PHE A 257 -7.21 -11.07 -2.78
CA PHE A 257 -7.33 -9.63 -2.48
C PHE A 257 -7.38 -9.42 -0.95
N LEU A 258 -6.48 -10.12 -0.22
CA LEU A 258 -5.58 -9.64 0.86
C LEU A 258 -4.81 -10.83 1.51
N TYR A 259 -3.62 -10.64 2.14
CA TYR A 259 -2.57 -11.68 2.38
C TYR A 259 -2.18 -12.01 3.87
N ILE A 260 -1.01 -12.64 4.20
CA ILE A 260 -0.28 -12.84 5.53
C ILE A 260 0.30 -14.24 6.02
N LEU A 261 1.48 -14.30 6.68
CA LEU A 261 2.07 -15.49 7.41
C LEU A 261 2.44 -16.68 6.48
N SER A 262 3.05 -17.81 6.88
CA SER A 262 4.21 -18.09 7.80
C SER A 262 4.89 -19.48 7.64
N ASN A 263 5.88 -19.80 6.79
CA ASN A 263 6.45 -19.23 5.55
C ASN A 263 5.92 -17.86 5.17
N ILE A 264 6.51 -16.78 5.71
CA ILE A 264 5.73 -15.56 5.89
C ILE A 264 5.60 -14.80 4.57
N ILE A 265 4.55 -15.08 3.78
CA ILE A 265 4.21 -14.36 2.55
C ILE A 265 2.96 -13.51 2.83
N MET A 266 3.23 -12.25 3.13
CA MET A 266 2.30 -11.13 3.06
C MET A 266 2.50 -10.48 1.70
N GLN A 267 1.59 -10.56 0.73
CA GLN A 267 1.89 -10.15 -0.65
C GLN A 267 0.82 -9.28 -1.35
N GLY A 268 0.20 -8.32 -0.66
CA GLY A 268 -0.78 -7.40 -1.28
C GLY A 268 -1.88 -6.94 -0.33
N LEU A 269 -1.49 -6.48 0.85
CA LEU A 269 -2.43 -6.10 1.92
C LEU A 269 -3.10 -4.74 1.74
N THR A 270 -4.17 -4.52 2.48
CA THR A 270 -4.82 -3.22 2.72
C THR A 270 -5.35 -3.26 4.16
N ILE A 271 -4.47 -3.00 5.12
CA ILE A 271 -4.83 -2.97 6.54
C ILE A 271 -5.24 -1.55 6.88
N ASN A 272 -6.45 -1.37 7.40
CA ASN A 272 -6.98 -0.07 7.77
C ASN A 272 -7.36 -0.06 9.25
N ALA A 273 -6.43 0.35 10.11
CA ALA A 273 -6.71 0.62 11.51
C ALA A 273 -7.02 2.12 11.73
N PRO A 274 -7.76 2.48 12.80
CA PRO A 274 -8.03 3.88 13.11
C PRO A 274 -6.75 4.63 13.48
N ILE A 275 -6.40 5.68 12.73
CA ILE A 275 -5.18 6.48 12.95
C ILE A 275 -5.09 7.16 14.33
N ASN A 276 -6.21 7.25 15.05
CA ASN A 276 -6.31 7.82 16.38
C ASN A 276 -6.31 6.76 17.51
N SER A 277 -6.07 5.49 17.17
CA SER A 277 -6.04 4.37 18.12
C SER A 277 -4.59 3.90 18.34
N PRO A 278 -4.07 3.95 19.57
CA PRO A 278 -2.69 3.58 19.87
C PRO A 278 -2.47 2.07 19.70
N ASN A 279 -1.23 1.66 19.43
CA ASN A 279 -0.81 0.25 19.37
C ASN A 279 -1.61 -0.57 18.34
N THR A 280 -2.01 0.08 17.25
CA THR A 280 -2.68 -0.55 16.11
C THR A 280 -1.68 -0.95 15.02
N ASP A 281 -0.51 -1.45 15.45
CA ASP A 281 0.58 -1.92 14.59
C ASP A 281 0.02 -2.83 13.48
N GLY A 282 0.47 -2.63 12.24
CA GLY A 282 -0.12 -3.29 11.07
C GLY A 282 0.31 -4.75 10.94
N ILE A 283 1.61 -5.01 11.09
CA ILE A 283 2.25 -6.32 10.97
C ILE A 283 3.41 -6.39 11.98
N ASP A 284 3.42 -7.41 12.83
CA ASP A 284 4.46 -7.61 13.86
C ASP A 284 5.23 -8.93 13.66
N PRO A 285 6.34 -8.95 12.89
CA PRO A 285 7.25 -10.09 12.87
C PRO A 285 8.06 -10.09 14.18
N ASP A 286 7.54 -10.79 15.19
CA ASP A 286 8.21 -11.03 16.47
C ASP A 286 8.91 -12.40 16.48
N SER A 287 10.23 -12.41 16.72
CA SER A 287 11.04 -13.63 16.82
C SER A 287 10.91 -14.56 15.60
N CYS A 288 10.75 -13.97 14.41
CA CYS A 288 10.37 -14.64 13.17
C CYS A 288 11.54 -14.79 12.18
N THR A 289 11.63 -15.94 11.50
CA THR A 289 12.64 -16.17 10.45
C THR A 289 12.01 -16.42 9.08
N ASN A 290 12.69 -16.00 8.01
CA ASN A 290 12.26 -16.15 6.60
C ASN A 290 10.90 -15.50 6.29
N VAL A 291 10.91 -14.17 6.25
CA VAL A 291 9.73 -13.32 6.07
C VAL A 291 9.77 -12.55 4.76
N ARG A 292 8.61 -12.39 4.11
CA ARG A 292 8.38 -11.61 2.90
C ARG A 292 7.06 -10.85 3.02
N ILE A 293 7.18 -9.55 3.25
CA ILE A 293 6.11 -8.57 3.11
C ILE A 293 6.27 -7.94 1.72
N GLU A 294 5.22 -7.89 0.93
CA GLU A 294 5.30 -7.55 -0.49
C GLU A 294 3.96 -6.93 -0.96
N ASP A 295 3.95 -5.97 -1.88
CA ASP A 295 2.74 -5.35 -2.46
C ASP A 295 1.73 -4.72 -1.46
N CYS A 296 2.06 -4.62 -0.17
CA CYS A 296 1.11 -4.26 0.88
C CYS A 296 0.89 -2.75 1.04
N TYR A 297 -0.35 -2.35 1.32
CA TYR A 297 -0.78 -1.03 1.75
C TYR A 297 -1.27 -1.09 3.21
N ILE A 298 -0.85 -0.17 4.07
CA ILE A 298 -1.25 -0.11 5.48
C ILE A 298 -1.55 1.32 5.93
N VAL A 299 -2.68 1.50 6.60
CA VAL A 299 -3.02 2.66 7.41
C VAL A 299 -3.07 2.22 8.87
N SER A 300 -2.28 2.88 9.73
CA SER A 300 -2.18 2.55 11.16
C SER A 300 -2.15 3.81 12.02
N GLY A 301 -2.59 3.69 13.28
CA GLY A 301 -2.33 4.68 14.32
C GLY A 301 -0.98 4.49 15.03
N ASP A 302 -0.28 3.38 14.75
CA ASP A 302 1.06 3.08 15.24
C ASP A 302 1.94 2.51 14.08
N ASP A 303 2.97 1.69 14.37
CA ASP A 303 3.91 1.20 13.36
C ASP A 303 3.20 0.41 12.22
N CYS A 304 3.35 0.78 10.95
CA CYS A 304 2.80 0.01 9.83
C CYS A 304 3.40 -1.42 9.73
N VAL A 305 4.70 -1.56 10.01
CA VAL A 305 5.38 -2.85 10.25
C VAL A 305 6.29 -2.68 11.46
N SER A 306 6.17 -3.54 12.47
CA SER A 306 7.01 -3.50 13.67
C SER A 306 7.78 -4.81 13.86
N ILE A 307 9.06 -4.82 13.50
CA ILE A 307 9.91 -6.01 13.67
C ILE A 307 10.40 -6.02 15.12
N LYS A 308 10.13 -7.13 15.82
CA LYS A 308 10.42 -7.32 17.26
C LYS A 308 11.08 -8.69 17.49
N SER A 309 11.58 -8.93 18.70
CA SER A 309 12.21 -10.19 19.12
C SER A 309 12.31 -10.28 20.65
N GLY A 310 11.20 -10.07 21.37
CA GLY A 310 11.22 -10.05 22.84
C GLY A 310 11.85 -8.83 23.51
N TRP A 311 11.66 -8.73 24.83
CA TRP A 311 11.93 -7.53 25.65
C TRP A 311 12.88 -7.83 26.83
N ASP A 312 13.96 -7.06 26.91
CA ASP A 312 15.01 -7.09 27.93
C ASP A 312 15.47 -8.52 28.27
N GLU A 313 15.64 -8.87 29.55
CA GLU A 313 16.13 -10.18 29.98
C GLU A 313 15.24 -11.34 29.54
N TYR A 314 13.94 -11.11 29.32
CA TYR A 314 13.00 -12.11 28.82
C TYR A 314 13.29 -12.43 27.34
N GLY A 315 13.52 -11.39 26.52
CA GLY A 315 13.91 -11.56 25.12
C GLY A 315 15.31 -12.17 24.97
N ILE A 316 16.27 -11.72 25.78
CA ILE A 316 17.63 -12.29 25.85
C ILE A 316 17.58 -13.78 26.21
N LYS A 317 16.78 -14.16 27.21
CA LYS A 317 16.62 -15.55 27.65
C LYS A 317 15.85 -16.41 26.64
N PHE A 318 14.90 -15.82 25.93
CA PHE A 318 14.15 -16.51 24.87
C PHE A 318 15.02 -16.79 23.63
N ALA A 319 16.02 -15.94 23.38
CA ALA A 319 17.12 -16.16 22.44
C ALA A 319 16.70 -16.48 20.98
N MET A 320 15.52 -16.00 20.56
CA MET A 320 15.03 -16.11 19.18
C MET A 320 15.09 -14.75 18.48
N PRO A 321 15.94 -14.55 17.47
CA PRO A 321 15.98 -13.32 16.70
C PRO A 321 14.89 -13.26 15.63
N SER A 322 14.53 -12.04 15.22
CA SER A 322 13.83 -11.80 13.96
C SER A 322 14.84 -11.61 12.82
N GLN A 323 14.84 -12.49 11.82
CA GLN A 323 15.87 -12.48 10.78
C GLN A 323 15.44 -12.98 9.39
N HIS A 324 16.21 -12.61 8.37
CA HIS A 324 15.92 -12.92 6.96
C HIS A 324 14.52 -12.41 6.54
N ILE A 325 14.32 -11.09 6.71
CA ILE A 325 13.05 -10.42 6.49
C ILE A 325 13.15 -9.53 5.25
N VAL A 326 12.24 -9.70 4.29
CA VAL A 326 12.16 -8.91 3.07
C VAL A 326 10.86 -8.12 3.07
N ILE A 327 10.92 -6.83 2.73
CA ILE A 327 9.77 -5.93 2.61
C ILE A 327 9.85 -5.28 1.22
N LYS A 328 8.83 -5.41 0.37
CA LYS A 328 8.91 -4.88 -1.00
C LYS A 328 7.62 -4.31 -1.55
N ARG A 329 7.69 -3.26 -2.38
CA ARG A 329 6.51 -2.61 -3.00
C ARG A 329 5.45 -2.25 -1.94
N PHE A 330 5.92 -1.60 -0.87
CA PHE A 330 5.17 -1.41 0.36
C PHE A 330 4.73 0.05 0.52
N THR A 331 3.46 0.29 0.88
CA THR A 331 2.90 1.62 1.10
C THR A 331 2.37 1.77 2.52
N CYS A 332 2.72 2.86 3.20
CA CYS A 332 2.26 3.16 4.57
C CYS A 332 1.69 4.57 4.71
N VAL A 333 0.65 4.68 5.55
CA VAL A 333 0.14 5.92 6.14
C VAL A 333 0.03 5.74 7.65
N SER A 334 0.95 6.34 8.41
CA SER A 334 0.96 6.30 9.88
C SER A 334 1.31 7.69 10.45
N PRO A 335 0.32 8.60 10.62
CA PRO A 335 0.57 10.02 10.91
C PRO A 335 1.39 10.27 12.17
N ASP A 336 1.18 9.45 13.21
CA ASP A 336 1.80 9.60 14.53
C ASP A 336 2.87 8.53 14.84
N SER A 337 3.20 7.64 13.89
CA SER A 337 4.23 6.60 14.05
C SER A 337 5.00 6.31 12.74
N THR A 338 5.43 5.07 12.44
CA THR A 338 6.43 4.80 11.39
C THR A 338 6.03 3.78 10.32
N MET A 339 6.66 3.86 9.14
CA MET A 339 6.49 2.86 8.08
C MET A 339 7.13 1.51 8.43
N ILE A 340 8.38 1.48 8.90
CA ILE A 340 9.02 0.27 9.44
C ILE A 340 9.74 0.61 10.75
N ALA A 341 9.29 -0.02 11.84
CA ALA A 341 9.95 -0.02 13.13
C ALA A 341 10.86 -1.24 13.30
N LEU A 342 12.02 -1.01 13.91
CA LEU A 342 12.89 -2.04 14.45
C LEU A 342 12.95 -1.81 15.97
N GLY A 343 12.29 -2.69 16.73
CA GLY A 343 12.06 -2.55 18.18
C GLY A 343 10.75 -1.85 18.56
N SER A 344 10.54 -1.45 19.82
CA SER A 344 11.57 -1.32 20.86
C SER A 344 12.02 -2.64 21.47
N GLU A 345 11.20 -3.67 21.35
CA GLU A 345 11.38 -4.98 21.93
C GLU A 345 12.23 -5.83 20.95
N MET A 346 13.55 -5.62 20.98
CA MET A 346 14.54 -6.18 20.03
C MET A 346 15.62 -7.04 20.71
N SER A 347 15.32 -7.59 21.89
CA SER A 347 16.32 -8.14 22.82
C SER A 347 16.88 -9.52 22.45
N GLY A 348 16.10 -10.36 21.76
CA GLY A 348 16.57 -11.57 21.08
C GLY A 348 17.39 -11.31 19.81
N GLY A 349 17.36 -10.07 19.28
CA GLY A 349 18.10 -9.62 18.10
C GLY A 349 17.26 -9.47 16.84
N ILE A 350 17.60 -8.48 16.02
CA ILE A 350 17.03 -8.27 14.67
C ILE A 350 18.17 -8.21 13.66
N SER A 351 18.14 -9.01 12.59
CA SER A 351 19.15 -8.92 11.53
C SER A 351 18.73 -9.36 10.13
N ASP A 352 19.46 -8.89 9.11
CA ASP A 352 19.23 -9.22 7.70
C ASP A 352 17.80 -8.87 7.26
N VAL A 353 17.47 -7.58 7.44
CA VAL A 353 16.20 -6.98 7.02
C VAL A 353 16.44 -6.18 5.74
N ARG A 354 15.69 -6.49 4.68
CA ARG A 354 15.87 -5.97 3.32
C ARG A 354 14.58 -5.34 2.83
N ALA A 355 14.52 -4.02 2.79
CA ALA A 355 13.34 -3.27 2.39
C ALA A 355 13.58 -2.54 1.07
N GLU A 356 12.74 -2.74 0.04
CA GLU A 356 12.89 -2.07 -1.25
C GLU A 356 11.58 -1.62 -1.90
N ASP A 357 11.62 -0.53 -2.67
CA ASP A 357 10.43 0.04 -3.33
C ASP A 357 9.33 0.37 -2.31
N LEU A 358 9.61 1.36 -1.46
CA LEU A 358 8.77 1.75 -0.33
C LEU A 358 8.16 3.14 -0.57
N THR A 359 6.88 3.29 -0.28
CA THR A 359 6.15 4.56 -0.31
C THR A 359 5.60 4.91 1.07
N ALA A 360 5.85 6.11 1.56
CA ALA A 360 5.19 6.60 2.78
C ALA A 360 4.54 7.96 2.51
N ILE A 361 3.29 8.10 2.95
CA ILE A 361 2.51 9.33 2.79
C ILE A 361 1.99 9.72 4.17
N ASN A 362 2.14 11.00 4.56
CA ASN A 362 1.66 11.54 5.83
C ASN A 362 2.01 10.63 7.02
N THR A 363 3.31 10.38 7.20
CA THR A 363 3.84 9.41 8.17
C THR A 363 4.91 10.05 9.05
N GLU A 364 4.97 9.75 10.35
CA GLU A 364 5.89 10.44 11.26
C GLU A 364 7.36 10.12 10.95
N SER A 365 7.69 8.86 10.63
CA SER A 365 9.02 8.51 10.08
C SER A 365 9.02 7.32 9.14
N ALA A 366 9.98 7.28 8.21
CA ALA A 366 10.11 6.15 7.28
C ALA A 366 10.63 4.90 8.00
N ILE A 367 11.88 4.95 8.47
CA ILE A 367 12.51 3.84 9.19
C ILE A 367 12.89 4.32 10.59
N ARG A 368 12.40 3.62 11.62
CA ARG A 368 12.60 3.98 13.03
C ARG A 368 13.27 2.86 13.82
N ILE A 369 14.47 3.12 14.34
CA ILE A 369 15.14 2.20 15.28
C ILE A 369 14.86 2.67 16.71
N LYS A 370 14.23 1.80 17.51
CA LYS A 370 13.82 2.05 18.90
C LYS A 370 14.60 1.10 19.82
N THR A 371 15.37 1.61 20.77
CA THR A 371 16.04 0.77 21.79
C THR A 371 16.41 1.58 23.04
N ALA A 372 16.94 0.92 24.07
CA ALA A 372 17.38 1.50 25.33
C ALA A 372 18.51 0.69 25.98
N VAL A 373 19.27 1.33 26.87
CA VAL A 373 20.09 0.62 27.87
C VAL A 373 19.17 -0.32 28.66
N GLY A 374 19.50 -1.61 28.75
CA GLY A 374 18.63 -2.65 29.31
C GLY A 374 18.19 -3.68 28.28
N ARG A 375 18.09 -3.30 27.00
CA ARG A 375 17.61 -4.19 25.94
C ARG A 375 18.57 -5.33 25.63
N GLY A 376 19.88 -5.11 25.76
CA GLY A 376 20.87 -6.00 25.15
C GLY A 376 20.58 -6.26 23.68
N GLY A 377 20.86 -7.48 23.20
CA GLY A 377 20.56 -7.87 21.83
C GLY A 377 21.26 -7.01 20.77
N TYR A 378 20.66 -6.94 19.58
CA TYR A 378 21.23 -6.20 18.45
C TYR A 378 20.16 -5.80 17.42
N VAL A 379 20.45 -4.75 16.65
CA VAL A 379 19.82 -4.48 15.35
C VAL A 379 20.95 -4.29 14.34
N LYS A 380 21.09 -5.21 13.39
CA LYS A 380 22.18 -5.17 12.43
C LYS A 380 21.81 -5.63 11.03
N ASP A 381 22.70 -5.38 10.06
CA ASP A 381 22.54 -5.87 8.69
C ASP A 381 21.18 -5.45 8.10
N ILE A 382 20.87 -4.16 8.20
CA ILE A 382 19.63 -3.55 7.72
C ILE A 382 19.91 -2.85 6.39
N PHE A 383 19.11 -3.14 5.38
CA PHE A 383 19.31 -2.67 4.01
C PHE A 383 18.02 -2.11 3.43
N VAL A 384 18.01 -0.83 3.06
CA VAL A 384 16.83 -0.12 2.56
C VAL A 384 17.16 0.55 1.23
N LYS A 385 16.40 0.27 0.17
CA LYS A 385 16.66 0.75 -1.21
C LYS A 385 15.39 1.24 -1.90
N GLY A 386 15.35 2.50 -2.34
CA GLY A 386 14.22 3.02 -3.10
C GLY A 386 13.08 3.39 -2.15
N MET A 387 13.12 4.61 -1.61
CA MET A 387 12.04 5.17 -0.80
C MET A 387 11.50 6.44 -1.46
N ASN A 388 10.18 6.51 -1.64
CA ASN A 388 9.45 7.69 -2.07
C ASN A 388 8.55 8.18 -0.93
N LEU A 389 8.89 9.33 -0.34
CA LEU A 389 8.33 9.77 0.94
C LEU A 389 7.68 11.15 0.79
N THR A 390 6.45 11.31 1.24
CA THR A 390 5.71 12.58 1.14
C THR A 390 5.06 12.94 2.46
N THR A 391 5.21 14.19 2.89
CA THR A 391 4.64 14.71 4.15
C THR A 391 5.19 13.96 5.38
N MET A 392 6.52 13.99 5.55
CA MET A 392 7.21 13.30 6.65
C MET A 392 7.60 14.25 7.79
N LYS A 393 7.47 13.81 9.05
CA LYS A 393 8.04 14.57 10.19
C LYS A 393 9.56 14.35 10.29
N TYR A 394 10.01 13.10 10.14
CA TYR A 394 11.42 12.71 10.05
C TYR A 394 11.62 11.75 8.87
N VAL A 395 12.74 11.81 8.12
CA VAL A 395 13.06 10.72 7.16
C VAL A 395 13.69 9.55 7.92
N PHE A 396 14.78 9.81 8.65
CA PHE A 396 15.49 8.80 9.44
C PHE A 396 15.36 9.10 10.93
N TRP A 397 14.94 8.12 11.75
CA TRP A 397 14.90 8.28 13.20
C TRP A 397 15.52 7.06 13.91
N MET A 398 16.50 7.30 14.78
CA MET A 398 17.04 6.32 15.71
C MET A 398 17.02 6.90 17.12
N THR A 399 16.67 6.08 18.12
CA THR A 399 16.78 6.46 19.53
C THR A 399 17.24 5.30 20.41
N GLY A 400 18.32 5.52 21.17
CA GLY A 400 18.79 4.68 22.26
C GLY A 400 18.24 5.06 23.65
N ALA A 401 17.20 5.92 23.69
CA ALA A 401 16.62 6.44 24.93
C ALA A 401 15.12 6.07 25.07
N TYR A 402 14.72 4.90 24.56
CA TYR A 402 13.32 4.44 24.58
C TYR A 402 12.96 3.82 25.96
N LYS A 403 12.73 4.69 26.96
CA LYS A 403 12.74 4.43 28.42
C LYS A 403 11.73 3.42 29.01
N SER A 404 11.13 2.54 28.22
CA SER A 404 10.18 1.53 28.70
C SER A 404 10.91 0.20 28.98
N HIS A 405 10.61 -0.42 30.11
CA HIS A 405 11.15 -1.72 30.54
C HIS A 405 9.99 -2.60 31.04
N PRO A 406 10.08 -3.95 30.98
CA PRO A 406 8.95 -4.81 31.31
C PRO A 406 8.69 -4.82 32.83
N ASP A 407 9.75 -4.63 33.62
CA ASP A 407 9.71 -4.44 35.06
C ASP A 407 11.02 -3.72 35.51
N PRO A 408 11.19 -3.35 36.79
CA PRO A 408 12.34 -2.53 37.21
C PRO A 408 13.65 -3.33 37.40
N ASN A 409 13.68 -4.63 37.15
CA ASN A 409 14.85 -5.49 37.36
C ASN A 409 15.72 -5.69 36.10
N TYR A 410 15.42 -5.00 35.00
CA TYR A 410 16.21 -5.04 33.77
C TYR A 410 17.70 -4.77 34.05
N ASP A 411 18.60 -5.42 33.30
CA ASP A 411 20.05 -5.25 33.51
C ASP A 411 20.57 -3.94 32.89
N PRO A 412 20.96 -2.91 33.66
CA PRO A 412 21.47 -1.66 33.10
C PRO A 412 22.82 -1.79 32.40
N LYS A 413 23.46 -2.98 32.43
CA LYS A 413 24.68 -3.30 31.67
C LYS A 413 24.37 -3.93 30.31
N ALA A 414 23.14 -4.35 30.06
CA ALA A 414 22.71 -4.94 28.79
C ALA A 414 22.57 -3.85 27.71
N LEU A 415 23.70 -3.52 27.08
CA LEU A 415 23.78 -2.52 26.01
C LEU A 415 23.44 -3.14 24.64
N PRO A 416 22.56 -2.53 23.83
CA PRO A 416 22.21 -3.00 22.50
C PRO A 416 23.31 -2.67 21.47
N ASN A 417 23.65 -3.62 20.59
CA ASN A 417 24.54 -3.36 19.47
C ASN A 417 23.73 -2.95 18.22
N ILE A 418 23.80 -1.68 17.83
CA ILE A 418 23.15 -1.15 16.63
C ILE A 418 24.22 -0.84 15.58
N THR A 419 24.29 -1.61 14.51
CA THR A 419 25.38 -1.49 13.52
C THR A 419 25.01 -1.96 12.12
N GLY A 420 25.58 -1.36 11.07
CA GLY A 420 25.37 -1.82 9.70
C GLY A 420 23.98 -1.49 9.17
N ILE A 421 23.61 -0.21 9.26
CA ILE A 421 22.29 0.30 8.86
C ILE A 421 22.45 1.08 7.55
N ASN A 422 21.88 0.57 6.46
CA ASN A 422 22.17 1.02 5.12
C ASN A 422 20.92 1.55 4.42
N TYR A 423 21.00 2.78 3.93
CA TYR A 423 19.95 3.46 3.18
C TYR A 423 20.50 3.89 1.83
N ARG A 424 19.76 3.63 0.75
CA ARG A 424 20.05 4.20 -0.55
C ARG A 424 18.82 4.50 -1.39
N ASP A 425 18.98 5.42 -2.34
CA ASP A 425 17.97 5.79 -3.33
C ASP A 425 16.69 6.32 -2.65
N VAL A 426 16.80 7.47 -1.96
CA VAL A 426 15.70 8.06 -1.18
C VAL A 426 15.30 9.42 -1.75
N VAL A 427 14.02 9.58 -2.08
CA VAL A 427 13.42 10.87 -2.43
C VAL A 427 12.34 11.18 -1.40
N ALA A 428 12.46 12.33 -0.74
CA ALA A 428 11.52 12.77 0.28
C ALA A 428 11.06 14.21 0.02
N THR A 429 9.76 14.47 0.18
CA THR A 429 9.15 15.79 -0.05
C THR A 429 8.25 16.21 1.12
N GLN A 430 8.04 17.53 1.27
CA GLN A 430 7.29 18.13 2.37
C GLN A 430 7.79 17.71 3.77
N VAL A 431 9.10 17.50 3.90
CA VAL A 431 9.72 17.01 5.13
C VAL A 431 9.83 18.12 6.18
N MET A 432 9.64 17.79 7.46
CA MET A 432 9.86 18.72 8.58
C MET A 432 11.31 18.68 9.11
N MET A 433 11.91 17.49 9.28
CA MET A 433 13.31 17.28 9.66
C MET A 433 13.91 16.11 8.87
N SER A 434 15.17 16.24 8.43
CA SER A 434 15.86 15.19 7.67
C SER A 434 16.14 13.97 8.55
N ALA A 435 16.82 14.14 9.68
CA ALA A 435 17.14 13.02 10.56
C ALA A 435 17.26 13.39 12.05
N ARG A 436 16.87 12.43 12.90
CA ARG A 436 17.11 12.44 14.34
C ARG A 436 17.78 11.12 14.73
N LEU A 437 19.10 11.12 14.86
CA LEU A 437 19.92 9.93 15.07
C LEU A 437 20.59 10.03 16.44
N GLN A 438 20.00 9.39 17.44
CA GLN A 438 20.45 9.47 18.82
C GLN A 438 20.80 8.07 19.32
N GLY A 439 22.10 7.76 19.41
CA GLY A 439 22.61 6.53 20.00
C GLY A 439 22.57 6.53 21.52
N ILE A 440 23.47 5.76 22.13
CA ILE A 440 23.66 5.67 23.57
C ILE A 440 25.06 6.20 23.91
N SER A 441 25.16 7.04 24.95
CA SER A 441 26.46 7.56 25.40
C SER A 441 27.40 6.40 25.80
N ASN A 442 28.62 6.42 25.28
CA ASN A 442 29.62 5.33 25.36
C ASN A 442 29.25 4.01 24.64
N ASN A 443 28.11 3.94 23.95
CA ASN A 443 27.70 2.81 23.12
C ASN A 443 27.01 3.34 21.83
N PRO A 444 27.78 4.01 20.94
CA PRO A 444 27.21 4.70 19.80
C PRO A 444 26.64 3.74 18.75
N PHE A 445 25.70 4.20 17.94
CA PHE A 445 25.19 3.42 16.80
C PHE A 445 26.15 3.59 15.61
N THR A 446 26.66 2.49 15.07
CA THR A 446 27.84 2.51 14.18
C THR A 446 27.52 2.02 12.77
N ASN A 447 28.46 2.20 11.83
CA ASN A 447 28.36 1.69 10.47
C ASN A 447 27.04 2.06 9.77
N ILE A 448 26.56 3.29 10.01
CA ILE A 448 25.42 3.85 9.29
C ILE A 448 25.91 4.28 7.90
N CYS A 449 25.20 3.89 6.84
CA CYS A 449 25.48 4.32 5.48
C CYS A 449 24.23 4.95 4.87
N ILE A 450 24.34 6.18 4.35
CA ILE A 450 23.24 6.87 3.64
C ILE A 450 23.76 7.37 2.28
N SER A 451 23.21 6.87 1.16
CA SER A 451 23.66 7.27 -0.18
C SER A 451 22.52 7.62 -1.14
N ASN A 452 22.76 8.55 -2.07
CA ASN A 452 21.78 8.98 -3.08
C ASN A 452 20.43 9.37 -2.48
N VAL A 453 20.42 10.47 -1.71
CA VAL A 453 19.26 10.93 -0.94
C VAL A 453 18.96 12.40 -1.22
N THR A 454 17.72 12.69 -1.62
CA THR A 454 17.21 14.04 -1.85
C THR A 454 16.02 14.32 -0.95
N ILE A 455 16.15 15.32 -0.07
CA ILE A 455 15.12 15.72 0.89
C ILE A 455 14.69 17.16 0.59
N GLN A 456 13.41 17.34 0.27
CA GLN A 456 12.77 18.64 0.07
C GLN A 456 11.83 18.95 1.24
N PHE A 457 11.92 20.17 1.75
CA PHE A 457 11.22 20.59 2.96
C PHE A 457 9.81 21.10 2.72
N ASN A 458 8.98 21.07 3.77
CA ASN A 458 7.74 21.83 3.80
C ASN A 458 8.00 23.33 4.05
N GLU A 459 6.94 24.14 4.10
CA GLU A 459 7.04 25.60 4.30
C GLU A 459 7.62 26.02 5.66
N LYS A 460 7.56 25.15 6.68
CA LYS A 460 7.93 25.47 8.07
C LYS A 460 8.79 24.34 8.67
N PRO A 461 9.99 24.09 8.11
CA PRO A 461 10.85 23.01 8.56
C PRO A 461 11.51 23.34 9.91
N LYS A 462 12.05 22.32 10.58
CA LYS A 462 12.87 22.50 11.77
C LYS A 462 14.19 23.19 11.40
N LYS A 463 14.64 24.13 12.25
CA LYS A 463 15.89 24.89 12.03
C LYS A 463 17.12 23.98 11.88
N HIS A 464 17.20 22.91 12.69
CA HIS A 464 18.26 21.91 12.60
C HIS A 464 17.71 20.69 11.86
N GLN A 465 18.28 20.39 10.69
CA GLN A 465 17.80 19.33 9.81
C GLN A 465 18.36 17.95 10.13
N TRP A 466 19.61 17.90 10.57
CA TRP A 466 20.27 16.70 11.07
C TRP A 466 20.59 16.91 12.55
N ASN A 467 20.06 16.04 13.40
CA ASN A 467 20.43 15.95 14.80
C ASN A 467 21.09 14.59 15.05
N CYS A 468 22.40 14.60 15.32
CA CYS A 468 23.22 13.41 15.50
C CYS A 468 23.88 13.46 16.88
N THR A 469 23.80 12.37 17.63
CA THR A 469 24.45 12.22 18.94
C THR A 469 24.78 10.75 19.15
N ASP A 470 26.01 10.43 19.56
CA ASP A 470 26.49 9.05 19.73
C ASP A 470 26.18 8.15 18.52
N VAL A 471 26.52 8.62 17.32
CA VAL A 471 26.40 7.84 16.07
C VAL A 471 27.66 7.97 15.22
N SER A 472 27.94 6.99 14.36
CA SER A 472 29.00 7.06 13.37
C SER A 472 28.65 6.31 12.08
N GLY A 473 29.20 6.80 10.97
CA GLY A 473 28.85 6.29 9.65
C GLY A 473 29.50 7.05 8.52
N VAL A 474 28.87 7.00 7.34
CA VAL A 474 29.36 7.58 6.09
C VAL A 474 28.19 7.96 5.17
N THR A 475 28.38 8.95 4.31
CA THR A 475 27.37 9.37 3.33
C THR A 475 27.92 9.56 1.92
N ASN A 476 27.03 9.62 0.92
CA ASN A 476 27.36 10.01 -0.46
C ASN A 476 26.13 10.60 -1.17
N LYS A 477 26.25 11.77 -1.79
CA LYS A 477 25.14 12.44 -2.52
C LYS A 477 23.88 12.56 -1.65
N VAL A 478 24.02 13.17 -0.48
CA VAL A 478 22.91 13.40 0.46
C VAL A 478 22.62 14.89 0.55
N THR A 479 21.40 15.28 0.18
CA THR A 479 20.92 16.68 0.21
C THR A 479 19.72 16.80 1.16
N PRO A 480 19.76 17.71 2.17
CA PRO A 480 20.87 18.61 2.50
C PRO A 480 22.03 17.89 3.20
N PRO A 481 23.21 18.54 3.32
CA PRO A 481 24.39 17.99 3.98
C PRO A 481 24.11 17.41 5.37
N PRO A 482 24.57 16.17 5.65
CA PRO A 482 24.49 15.53 6.96
C PRO A 482 25.34 16.18 8.05
N CYS A 483 25.25 15.61 9.26
CA CYS A 483 26.11 15.94 10.39
C CYS A 483 27.55 15.40 10.24
N GLU A 484 28.50 15.99 10.96
CA GLU A 484 29.93 15.62 10.94
C GLU A 484 30.20 14.14 11.30
N SER A 485 29.31 13.52 12.09
CA SER A 485 29.35 12.08 12.44
C SER A 485 29.11 11.14 11.24
N LEU A 486 28.63 11.67 10.12
CA LEU A 486 28.26 10.96 8.91
C LEU A 486 28.95 11.60 7.67
N PRO A 487 30.30 11.69 7.67
CA PRO A 487 31.05 12.41 6.64
C PRO A 487 30.79 11.85 5.23
N GLU A 488 30.76 12.74 4.25
CA GLU A 488 30.64 12.35 2.86
C GLU A 488 31.94 11.67 2.37
N LYS A 489 31.79 10.58 1.61
CA LYS A 489 32.87 9.89 0.91
C LYS A 489 32.56 9.81 -0.57
N GLU A 490 33.52 10.20 -1.41
CA GLU A 490 33.41 10.03 -2.85
C GLU A 490 33.34 8.54 -3.25
N GLN A 491 32.64 8.27 -4.36
CA GLN A 491 32.51 6.92 -4.96
C GLN A 491 31.90 5.82 -4.05
N LEU A 492 31.36 6.19 -2.88
CA LEU A 492 30.66 5.27 -1.98
C LEU A 492 29.20 5.07 -2.44
N GLN A 493 28.77 3.81 -2.60
CA GLN A 493 27.36 3.44 -2.64
C GLN A 493 27.05 2.51 -1.47
N CYS A 494 25.96 2.76 -0.76
CA CYS A 494 25.60 1.91 0.37
C CYS A 494 25.18 0.51 -0.09
N PRO A 495 25.57 -0.54 0.65
CA PRO A 495 25.28 -1.91 0.26
C PRO A 495 23.78 -2.18 0.30
N PHE A 496 23.36 -3.04 -0.62
CA PHE A 496 22.09 -3.77 -0.58
C PHE A 496 22.42 -5.13 -1.18
N PRO A 497 22.24 -6.25 -0.45
CA PRO A 497 22.71 -7.56 -0.91
C PRO A 497 22.05 -7.97 -2.23
N THR A 498 22.83 -8.57 -3.12
CA THR A 498 22.35 -9.05 -4.44
C THR A 498 21.96 -10.53 -4.44
N ASN A 499 22.36 -11.29 -3.42
CA ASN A 499 21.88 -12.65 -3.21
C ASN A 499 20.43 -12.60 -2.71
N SER A 500 19.54 -13.41 -3.29
CA SER A 500 18.17 -13.57 -2.77
C SER A 500 18.16 -14.38 -1.46
N LEU A 501 17.29 -14.00 -0.53
CA LEU A 501 16.96 -14.86 0.62
C LEU A 501 16.12 -16.07 0.20
N PRO A 502 16.17 -17.20 0.93
CA PRO A 502 15.41 -18.40 0.57
C PRO A 502 13.93 -18.14 0.34
N ILE A 503 13.31 -17.30 1.18
CA ILE A 503 11.90 -16.89 1.07
C ILE A 503 11.56 -16.13 -0.22
N GLU A 504 12.54 -15.52 -0.90
CA GLU A 504 12.33 -14.84 -2.18
C GLU A 504 12.28 -15.81 -3.36
N SER A 505 12.92 -16.97 -3.23
CA SER A 505 12.85 -18.06 -4.23
C SER A 505 11.50 -18.78 -4.21
N VAL A 506 10.71 -18.62 -3.14
CA VAL A 506 9.39 -19.23 -2.97
C VAL A 506 8.37 -18.55 -3.89
N LYS A 507 8.26 -19.06 -5.12
CA LYS A 507 7.22 -18.65 -6.07
C LYS A 507 5.87 -19.22 -5.64
N LEU A 508 4.85 -18.37 -5.59
CA LEU A 508 3.48 -18.85 -5.50
C LEU A 508 3.09 -19.47 -6.86
N LYS A 509 2.43 -20.63 -6.80
CA LYS A 509 1.84 -21.33 -7.95
C LYS A 509 0.39 -20.87 -8.10
N SER A 510 -0.11 -20.78 -9.34
CA SER A 510 -1.57 -20.69 -9.54
C SER A 510 -2.20 -22.04 -9.20
N CYS A 511 -3.29 -21.99 -8.46
CA CYS A 511 -4.02 -23.11 -7.90
C CYS A 511 -5.51 -22.88 -8.13
N SER A 512 -6.25 -23.93 -8.43
CA SER A 512 -7.71 -23.88 -8.62
C SER A 512 -8.41 -24.79 -7.62
N THR A 513 -9.54 -24.35 -7.08
CA THR A 513 -10.43 -25.19 -6.26
C THR A 513 -11.86 -25.11 -6.77
N ASN A 514 -12.56 -26.24 -6.80
CA ASN A 514 -13.94 -26.38 -7.31
C ASN A 514 -14.99 -25.89 -6.29
N ALA A 515 -14.65 -24.86 -5.51
CA ALA A 515 -15.57 -24.24 -4.57
C ALA A 515 -16.53 -23.31 -5.34
N PHE A 516 -17.83 -23.62 -5.24
CA PHE A 516 -18.91 -22.79 -5.77
C PHE A 516 -19.43 -21.87 -4.64
N PHE A 517 -19.82 -20.65 -4.99
CA PHE A 517 -20.47 -19.68 -4.09
C PHE A 517 -21.97 -19.62 -4.35
#